data_AF-A0A2V7ME18-F1
#
_entry.id   AF-A0A2V7ME18-F1
#
_cell.length_a   1.000
_cell.length_b   1.000
_cell.length_c   1.000
_cell.angle_alpha   90.00
_cell.angle_beta   90.00
_cell.angle_gamma   90.00
#
_symmetry.space_group_name_H-M   'P 1'
#
loop_
_entity.id
_entity.type
_entity.pdbx_description
1 polymer ?
#
loop_
_entity_poly.entity_id
_entity_poly.type
_entity_poly.pdbx_seq_one_letter_code
_entity_poly.pdbx_strand_id
1 'polypeptide(L)'
;AGGFLFTQVENEGAMGGFDFQAVAAAVRAAGDARVTAAGGITTATEIAELDRIGADAQVGMALYTGRLSLGDAVAAPLAKPVDSQGGGGWGGVWPTVVCDEWGHTLGLVWSTRESLARAIAERRGIYWSRSRQALWEKGATSGNTQALVRVDLDCDRDALRFTVRQCGAGFCHLERRSCWPSGFDLDDLARTISERAARPEPGSGTAKLLADPGLLAAKLREEAEELGRARERAEVVHETADVLYLALVAVVRGGGTLADVVAELSRRRGAVTRRPMVAKSETAR
;
A
#
# COMPACT_ATOMS: atom_id res chain seq x y z
N ALA A 1 1.39 -18.06 5.46
CA ALA A 1 1.50 -18.83 6.71
C ALA A 1 0.11 -18.98 7.29
N GLY A 2 -0.25 -20.17 7.78
CA GLY A 2 -1.47 -20.34 8.57
C GLY A 2 -1.31 -19.71 9.96
N GLY A 3 -2.41 -19.56 10.69
CA GLY A 3 -2.44 -19.08 12.07
C GLY A 3 -3.63 -19.65 12.81
N PHE A 4 -3.68 -19.42 14.12
CA PHE A 4 -4.78 -19.84 14.98
C PHE A 4 -5.69 -18.66 15.31
N LEU A 5 -7.00 -18.87 15.23
CA LEU A 5 -7.99 -17.98 15.81
C LEU A 5 -8.37 -18.52 17.19
N PHE A 6 -8.09 -17.75 18.23
CA PHE A 6 -8.46 -18.04 19.61
C PHE A 6 -9.66 -17.18 19.99
N THR A 7 -10.82 -17.80 20.20
CA THR A 7 -12.06 -17.10 20.52
C THR A 7 -12.52 -17.44 21.93
N GLN A 8 -12.76 -16.42 22.75
CA GLN A 8 -13.38 -16.56 24.08
C GLN A 8 -14.90 -16.48 23.92
N VAL A 9 -15.52 -17.62 23.61
CA VAL A 9 -16.94 -17.71 23.27
C VAL A 9 -17.83 -17.22 24.41
N GLU A 10 -17.42 -17.40 25.68
CA GLU A 10 -18.19 -16.94 26.84
C GLU A 10 -18.30 -15.40 26.89
N ASN A 11 -17.29 -14.70 26.36
CA ASN A 11 -17.22 -13.24 26.34
C ASN A 11 -17.57 -12.64 24.97
N GLU A 12 -17.78 -13.50 23.97
CA GLU A 12 -18.04 -13.08 22.61
C GLU A 12 -19.38 -12.34 22.50
N GLY A 13 -19.32 -11.08 22.10
CA GLY A 13 -20.49 -10.21 22.01
C GLY A 13 -21.09 -9.74 23.33
N ALA A 14 -20.51 -10.12 24.48
CA ALA A 14 -20.96 -9.70 25.80
C ALA A 14 -20.26 -8.44 26.32
N MET A 15 -19.16 -8.01 25.68
CA MET A 15 -18.31 -6.89 26.13
C MET A 15 -17.84 -7.03 27.61
N GLY A 16 -17.69 -8.27 28.08
CA GLY A 16 -17.42 -8.62 29.49
C GLY A 16 -15.95 -8.57 29.90
N GLY A 17 -15.05 -8.16 29.00
CA GLY A 17 -13.60 -8.18 29.20
C GLY A 17 -12.92 -9.34 28.47
N PHE A 18 -11.61 -9.48 28.70
CA PHE A 18 -10.75 -10.40 27.96
C PHE A 18 -9.79 -11.14 28.89
N ASP A 19 -9.74 -12.47 28.84
CA ASP A 19 -8.78 -13.26 29.63
C ASP A 19 -7.44 -13.35 28.90
N PHE A 20 -6.51 -12.47 29.28
CA PHE A 20 -5.16 -12.42 28.72
C PHE A 20 -4.29 -13.62 29.08
N GLN A 21 -4.55 -14.30 30.20
CA GLN A 21 -3.72 -15.42 30.62
C GLN A 21 -3.93 -16.64 29.73
N ALA A 22 -5.19 -16.90 29.36
CA ALA A 22 -5.54 -17.93 28.40
C ALA A 22 -4.88 -17.67 27.03
N VAL A 23 -4.91 -16.42 26.55
CA VAL A 23 -4.29 -16.06 25.27
C VAL A 23 -2.76 -16.16 25.34
N ALA A 24 -2.14 -15.69 26.41
CA ALA A 24 -0.70 -15.83 26.58
C ALA A 24 -0.26 -17.30 26.61
N ALA A 25 -1.06 -18.19 27.19
CA ALA A 25 -0.83 -19.63 27.12
C ALA A 25 -0.95 -20.17 25.69
N ALA A 26 -1.96 -19.72 24.93
CA ALA A 26 -2.13 -20.08 23.53
C ALA A 26 -0.97 -19.60 22.65
N VAL A 27 -0.50 -18.36 22.83
CA VAL A 27 0.67 -17.82 22.11
C VAL A 27 1.92 -18.66 22.40
N ARG A 28 2.19 -18.97 23.67
CA ARG A 28 3.33 -19.84 24.04
C ARG A 28 3.24 -21.23 23.40
N ALA A 29 2.04 -21.81 23.35
CA ALA A 29 1.82 -23.13 22.74
C ALA A 29 1.92 -23.11 21.21
N ALA A 30 1.59 -21.99 20.57
CA ALA A 30 1.60 -21.83 19.12
C ALA A 30 3.01 -21.71 18.52
N GLY A 31 4.02 -21.35 19.32
CA GLY A 31 5.40 -21.16 18.85
C GLY A 31 5.48 -20.03 17.83
N ASP A 32 5.99 -20.33 16.62
CA ASP A 32 6.11 -19.35 15.53
C ASP A 32 4.78 -19.07 14.80
N ALA A 33 3.72 -19.82 15.10
CA ALA A 33 2.42 -19.61 14.48
C ALA A 33 1.71 -18.38 15.08
N ARG A 34 1.14 -17.54 14.22
CA ARG A 34 0.37 -16.36 14.67
C ARG A 34 -0.89 -16.80 15.40
N VAL A 35 -1.20 -16.10 16.49
CA VAL A 35 -2.46 -16.23 17.23
C VAL A 35 -3.23 -14.92 17.10
N THR A 36 -4.45 -15.01 16.59
CA THR A 36 -5.40 -13.90 16.58
C THR A 36 -6.44 -14.15 17.66
N ALA A 37 -6.58 -13.20 18.57
CA ALA A 37 -7.46 -13.27 19.72
C ALA A 37 -8.77 -12.51 19.43
N ALA A 38 -9.91 -13.15 19.70
CA ALA A 38 -11.24 -12.63 19.44
C ALA A 38 -12.18 -12.89 20.63
N GLY A 39 -13.27 -12.12 20.72
CA GLY A 39 -14.33 -12.29 21.70
C GLY A 39 -14.14 -11.46 22.98
N GLY A 40 -14.74 -10.28 23.04
CA GLY A 40 -14.80 -9.47 24.27
C GLY A 40 -13.88 -8.25 24.35
N ILE A 41 -13.10 -7.95 23.30
CA ILE A 41 -12.23 -6.76 23.24
C ILE A 41 -13.08 -5.49 23.12
N THR A 42 -12.92 -4.55 24.05
CA THR A 42 -13.74 -3.33 24.19
C THR A 42 -12.96 -2.04 24.28
N THR A 43 -11.65 -2.10 24.54
CA THR A 43 -10.80 -0.93 24.80
C THR A 43 -9.49 -0.99 24.03
N ALA A 44 -8.88 0.18 23.81
CA ALA A 44 -7.54 0.29 23.25
C ALA A 44 -6.49 -0.39 24.15
N THR A 45 -6.65 -0.34 25.48
CA THR A 45 -5.73 -0.98 26.43
C THR A 45 -5.69 -2.49 26.24
N GLU A 46 -6.84 -3.13 26.02
CA GLU A 46 -6.89 -4.57 25.76
C GLU A 46 -6.18 -4.93 24.45
N ILE A 47 -6.32 -4.12 23.40
CA ILE A 47 -5.59 -4.32 22.13
C ILE A 47 -4.08 -4.20 22.36
N ALA A 48 -3.64 -3.18 23.10
CA ALA A 48 -2.22 -2.97 23.40
C ALA A 48 -1.64 -4.11 24.26
N GLU A 49 -2.43 -4.67 25.16
CA GLU A 49 -2.05 -5.83 25.97
C GLU A 49 -1.88 -7.09 25.09
N LEU A 50 -2.82 -7.33 24.16
CA LEU A 50 -2.76 -8.45 23.22
C LEU A 50 -1.51 -8.37 22.34
N ASP A 51 -1.22 -7.19 21.81
CA ASP A 51 0.00 -6.97 21.02
C ASP A 51 1.26 -7.31 21.82
N ARG A 52 1.32 -6.87 23.09
CA ARG A 52 2.49 -7.11 23.96
C ARG A 52 2.72 -8.58 24.30
N ILE A 53 1.65 -9.37 24.42
CA ILE A 53 1.77 -10.82 24.62
C ILE A 53 2.04 -11.58 23.30
N GLY A 54 2.12 -10.89 22.16
CA GLY A 54 2.41 -11.48 20.84
C GLY A 54 1.19 -11.98 20.08
N ALA A 55 -0.02 -11.52 20.44
CA ALA A 55 -1.27 -11.87 19.77
C ALA A 55 -1.81 -10.70 18.92
N ASP A 56 -2.41 -11.02 17.78
CA ASP A 56 -3.19 -10.07 17.01
C ASP A 56 -4.59 -9.91 17.62
N ALA A 57 -5.16 -8.70 17.59
CA ALA A 57 -6.52 -8.45 18.07
C ALA A 57 -7.54 -8.44 16.93
N GLN A 58 -8.61 -9.23 17.06
CA GLN A 58 -9.80 -9.13 16.21
C GLN A 58 -10.91 -8.37 16.94
N VAL A 59 -11.13 -7.11 16.55
CA VAL A 59 -12.12 -6.23 17.17
C VAL A 59 -13.34 -6.08 16.27
N GLY A 60 -14.52 -6.36 16.81
CA GLY A 60 -15.80 -6.24 16.10
C GLY A 60 -16.75 -5.27 16.79
N MET A 61 -17.43 -5.75 17.83
CA MET A 61 -18.54 -5.04 18.50
C MET A 61 -18.19 -3.66 19.02
N ALA A 62 -16.99 -3.48 19.57
CA ALA A 62 -16.57 -2.17 20.06
C ALA A 62 -16.47 -1.11 18.95
N LEU A 63 -16.14 -1.52 17.71
CA LEU A 63 -16.03 -0.60 16.58
C LEU A 63 -17.42 -0.19 16.06
N TYR A 64 -18.30 -1.15 15.76
CA TYR A 64 -19.59 -0.82 15.14
C TYR A 64 -20.63 -0.28 16.13
N THR A 65 -20.44 -0.46 17.45
CA THR A 65 -21.25 0.21 18.49
C THR A 65 -20.70 1.59 18.87
N GLY A 66 -19.54 2.00 18.33
CA GLY A 66 -18.91 3.29 18.61
C GLY A 66 -18.23 3.39 19.97
N ARG A 67 -18.08 2.27 20.70
CA ARG A 67 -17.36 2.23 21.99
C ARG A 67 -15.85 2.48 21.83
N LEU A 68 -15.28 2.07 20.69
CA LEU A 68 -13.89 2.27 20.33
C LEU A 68 -13.80 2.78 18.89
N SER A 69 -13.06 3.86 18.65
CA SER A 69 -12.83 4.33 17.28
C SER A 69 -11.81 3.45 16.56
N LEU A 70 -11.90 3.36 15.24
CA LEU A 70 -10.90 2.65 14.44
C LEU A 70 -9.51 3.27 14.60
N GLY A 71 -9.43 4.60 14.74
CA GLY A 71 -8.19 5.32 14.99
C GLY A 71 -7.52 4.90 16.29
N ASP A 72 -8.29 4.83 17.38
CA ASP A 72 -7.78 4.40 18.68
C ASP A 72 -7.37 2.94 18.68
N ALA A 73 -8.14 2.07 17.99
CA ALA A 73 -7.81 0.66 17.86
C ALA A 73 -6.48 0.44 17.11
N VAL A 74 -6.26 1.15 15.99
CA VAL A 74 -5.00 1.06 15.23
C VAL A 74 -3.83 1.70 15.97
N ALA A 75 -4.08 2.80 16.71
CA ALA A 75 -3.05 3.47 17.50
C ALA A 75 -2.69 2.70 18.77
N ALA A 76 -3.54 1.80 19.27
CA ALA A 76 -3.38 1.15 20.56
C ALA A 76 -2.00 0.50 20.77
N PRO A 77 -1.43 -0.25 19.80
CA PRO A 77 -0.13 -0.89 19.98
C PRO A 77 1.07 0.06 19.97
N LEU A 78 0.90 1.32 19.54
CA LEU A 78 2.02 2.26 19.41
C LEU A 78 2.77 2.45 20.73
N ALA A 79 4.09 2.29 20.67
CA ALA A 79 5.02 2.34 21.79
C ALA A 79 6.18 3.30 21.51
N LYS A 80 6.96 3.62 22.55
CA LYS A 80 8.19 4.42 22.47
C LYS A 80 8.08 5.69 21.60
N PRO A 81 7.06 6.55 21.83
CA PRO A 81 7.01 7.79 21.07
C PRO A 81 8.29 8.60 21.24
N VAL A 82 8.65 9.36 20.22
CA VAL A 82 9.67 10.39 20.36
C VAL A 82 9.06 11.54 21.14
N ASP A 83 9.54 11.73 22.36
CA ASP A 83 9.25 12.95 23.12
C ASP A 83 10.12 14.08 22.57
N SER A 84 9.52 15.22 22.22
CA SER A 84 10.32 16.41 21.96
C SER A 84 10.97 16.83 23.27
N GLN A 85 12.27 16.60 23.42
CA GLN A 85 13.07 17.21 24.49
C GLN A 85 12.99 18.74 24.33
N GLY A 86 12.03 19.35 25.01
CA GLY A 86 11.74 20.78 24.86
C GLY A 86 10.46 21.28 25.53
N GLY A 87 9.85 20.54 26.47
CA GLY A 87 8.82 21.06 27.38
C GLY A 87 7.46 21.44 26.77
N GLY A 88 7.27 21.32 25.45
CA GLY A 88 5.96 21.47 24.81
C GLY A 88 5.20 20.15 24.83
N GLY A 89 4.33 19.95 25.81
CA GLY A 89 3.60 18.69 26.06
C GLY A 89 2.56 18.30 25.01
N TRP A 90 2.96 18.06 23.76
CA TRP A 90 2.06 17.65 22.66
C TRP A 90 1.74 16.15 22.63
N GLY A 91 2.15 15.42 23.67
CA GLY A 91 2.10 13.96 23.66
C GLY A 91 3.08 13.36 22.64
N GLY A 92 3.24 12.05 22.73
CA GLY A 92 4.20 11.32 21.90
C GLY A 92 3.98 11.49 20.39
N VAL A 93 5.07 11.62 19.63
CA VAL A 93 5.04 11.60 18.16
C VAL A 93 5.79 10.40 17.61
N TRP A 94 5.29 9.86 16.50
CA TRP A 94 5.89 8.73 15.79
C TRP A 94 6.36 9.16 14.39
N PRO A 95 7.57 8.77 13.96
CA PRO A 95 7.95 8.90 12.57
C PRO A 95 6.97 8.11 11.69
N THR A 96 6.57 8.70 10.59
CA THR A 96 5.66 8.09 9.63
C THR A 96 6.29 8.16 8.24
N VAL A 97 6.65 6.99 7.70
CA VAL A 97 7.11 6.87 6.33
C VAL A 97 5.90 6.86 5.41
N VAL A 98 5.87 7.76 4.44
CA VAL A 98 4.79 7.83 3.46
C VAL A 98 5.27 7.19 2.17
N CYS A 99 4.57 6.16 1.71
CA CYS A 99 4.83 5.45 0.47
C CYS A 99 3.61 5.51 -0.45
N ASP A 100 3.80 5.33 -1.75
CA ASP A 100 2.70 5.05 -2.65
C ASP A 100 2.35 3.55 -2.73
N GLU A 101 1.38 3.23 -3.57
CA GLU A 101 0.85 1.87 -3.79
C GLU A 101 1.90 0.90 -4.36
N TRP A 102 3.00 1.40 -4.94
CA TRP A 102 4.13 0.60 -5.43
C TRP A 102 5.25 0.44 -4.40
N GLY A 103 5.12 1.10 -3.24
CA GLY A 103 6.11 1.08 -2.18
C GLY A 103 7.21 2.12 -2.34
N HIS A 104 7.11 3.04 -3.31
CA HIS A 104 8.08 4.12 -3.41
C HIS A 104 7.90 5.10 -2.26
N THR A 105 8.99 5.37 -1.56
CA THR A 105 8.99 6.34 -0.46
C THR A 105 8.81 7.76 -1.00
N LEU A 106 7.72 8.40 -0.59
CA LEU A 106 7.35 9.76 -0.97
C LEU A 106 7.88 10.80 0.01
N GLY A 107 7.86 10.49 1.31
CA GLY A 107 8.20 11.47 2.35
C GLY A 107 8.35 10.84 3.73
N LEU A 108 8.98 11.57 4.64
CA LEU A 108 8.97 11.30 6.08
C LEU A 108 8.20 12.43 6.76
N VAL A 109 7.22 12.06 7.58
CA VAL A 109 6.39 12.97 8.37
C VAL A 109 6.30 12.46 9.81
N TRP A 110 5.56 13.17 10.64
CA TRP A 110 5.32 12.80 12.03
C TRP A 110 3.83 12.61 12.25
N SER A 111 3.46 11.66 13.10
CA SER A 111 2.08 11.43 13.49
C SER A 111 1.94 11.47 15.01
N THR A 112 0.84 12.06 15.47
CA THR A 112 0.31 11.87 16.83
C THR A 112 -0.81 10.84 16.77
N ARG A 113 -1.30 10.38 17.93
CA ARG A 113 -2.53 9.57 18.00
C ARG A 113 -3.71 10.29 17.36
N GLU A 114 -3.82 11.61 17.58
CA GLU A 114 -4.85 12.45 16.97
C GLU A 114 -4.74 12.52 15.45
N SER A 115 -3.54 12.78 14.90
CA SER A 115 -3.37 12.87 13.44
C SER A 115 -3.65 11.53 12.77
N LEU A 116 -3.24 10.41 13.39
CA LEU A 116 -3.54 9.07 12.91
C LEU A 116 -5.05 8.79 12.91
N ALA A 117 -5.76 9.13 13.99
CA ALA A 117 -7.21 8.94 14.08
C ALA A 117 -7.95 9.75 13.00
N ARG A 118 -7.58 11.02 12.81
CA ARG A 118 -8.09 11.88 11.74
C ARG A 118 -7.80 11.32 10.35
N ALA A 119 -6.56 10.90 10.10
CA ALA A 119 -6.14 10.33 8.82
C ALA A 119 -6.96 9.09 8.44
N ILE A 120 -7.22 8.21 9.41
CA ILE A 120 -8.04 7.00 9.23
C ILE A 120 -9.51 7.37 8.97
N ALA A 121 -10.08 8.26 9.79
CA ALA A 121 -11.48 8.66 9.69
C ALA A 121 -11.79 9.33 8.34
N GLU A 122 -10.90 10.20 7.88
CA GLU A 122 -11.08 10.96 6.64
C GLU A 122 -10.49 10.28 5.40
N ARG A 123 -9.69 9.23 5.60
CA ARG A 123 -8.91 8.56 4.56
C ARG A 123 -8.02 9.53 3.79
N ARG A 124 -7.34 10.41 4.51
CA ARG A 124 -6.47 11.47 3.95
C ARG A 124 -5.08 11.44 4.58
N GLY A 125 -4.10 11.99 3.86
CA GLY A 125 -2.76 12.26 4.38
C GLY A 125 -2.78 13.39 5.42
N ILE A 126 -3.15 13.07 6.66
CA ILE A 126 -3.18 13.99 7.79
C ILE A 126 -2.05 13.62 8.75
N TYR A 127 -1.23 14.62 9.09
CA TYR A 127 0.01 14.46 9.83
C TYR A 127 0.12 15.49 10.95
N TRP A 128 1.17 15.38 11.75
CA TRP A 128 1.58 16.38 12.73
C TRP A 128 2.76 17.21 12.21
N SER A 129 2.59 18.52 12.13
CA SER A 129 3.68 19.44 11.81
C SER A 129 4.43 19.82 13.09
N ARG A 130 5.66 19.33 13.25
CA ARG A 130 6.49 19.68 14.42
C ARG A 130 6.82 21.17 14.53
N SER A 131 6.99 21.85 13.40
CA SER A 131 7.32 23.29 13.38
C SER A 131 6.12 24.18 13.65
N ARG A 132 4.92 23.79 13.17
CA ARG A 132 3.68 24.53 13.41
C ARG A 132 2.96 24.11 14.69
N GLN A 133 3.38 22.98 15.28
CA GLN A 133 2.74 22.34 16.44
C GLN A 133 1.22 22.20 16.22
N ALA A 134 0.85 21.69 15.05
CA ALA A 134 -0.54 21.56 14.63
C ALA A 134 -0.73 20.40 13.65
N LEU A 135 -1.97 19.94 13.55
CA LEU A 135 -2.39 19.03 12.48
C LEU A 135 -2.14 19.66 11.11
N TRP A 136 -1.69 18.84 10.17
CA TRP A 136 -1.37 19.23 8.81
C TRP A 136 -1.97 18.25 7.82
N GLU A 137 -2.97 18.72 7.09
CA GLU A 137 -3.52 18.00 5.93
C GLU A 137 -2.67 18.27 4.69
N LYS A 138 -2.06 17.21 4.15
CA LYS A 138 -1.19 17.30 2.98
C LYS A 138 -2.00 17.74 1.76
N GLY A 139 -1.54 18.82 1.13
CA GLY A 139 -2.12 19.33 -0.11
C GLY A 139 -3.34 20.24 0.09
N ALA A 140 -3.76 20.53 1.32
CA ALA A 140 -4.89 21.44 1.58
C ALA A 140 -4.72 22.82 0.94
N THR A 141 -3.48 23.31 0.81
CA THR A 141 -3.17 24.59 0.16
C THR A 141 -2.73 24.42 -1.29
N SER A 142 -1.94 23.39 -1.62
CA SER A 142 -1.31 23.24 -2.94
C SER A 142 -2.11 22.40 -3.94
N GLY A 143 -3.18 21.72 -3.51
CA GLY A 143 -3.90 20.74 -4.33
C GLY A 143 -3.22 19.38 -4.47
N ASN A 144 -1.97 19.24 -4.01
CA ASN A 144 -1.22 17.97 -4.03
C ASN A 144 -1.64 17.05 -2.87
N THR A 145 -2.89 16.61 -2.90
CA THR A 145 -3.58 15.85 -1.85
C THR A 145 -3.20 14.37 -1.84
N GLN A 146 -3.62 13.67 -0.78
CA GLN A 146 -3.37 12.24 -0.59
C GLN A 146 -4.62 11.54 -0.09
N ALA A 147 -4.97 10.42 -0.73
CA ALA A 147 -5.93 9.48 -0.18
C ALA A 147 -5.17 8.39 0.58
N LEU A 148 -5.47 8.20 1.85
CA LEU A 148 -4.88 7.13 2.66
C LEU A 148 -5.47 5.78 2.26
N VAL A 149 -4.60 4.84 1.91
CA VAL A 149 -4.98 3.49 1.45
C VAL A 149 -4.73 2.46 2.54
N ARG A 150 -3.60 2.56 3.25
CA ARG A 150 -3.21 1.60 4.29
C ARG A 150 -2.33 2.25 5.35
N VAL A 151 -2.46 1.76 6.58
CA VAL A 151 -1.57 2.06 7.70
C VAL A 151 -0.92 0.75 8.14
N ASP A 152 0.40 0.75 8.26
CA ASP A 152 1.16 -0.31 8.90
C ASP A 152 1.90 0.26 10.12
N LEU A 153 2.03 -0.57 11.14
CA LEU A 153 2.95 -0.34 12.27
C LEU A 153 4.17 -1.23 12.03
N ASP A 154 5.34 -0.77 12.43
CA ASP A 154 6.55 -1.60 12.42
C ASP A 154 6.55 -2.67 13.53
N CYS A 155 7.63 -3.45 13.62
CA CYS A 155 7.68 -4.64 14.47
C CYS A 155 7.77 -4.34 15.97
N ASP A 156 8.33 -3.19 16.36
CA ASP A 156 8.45 -2.77 17.75
C ASP A 156 7.63 -1.52 18.08
N ARG A 157 6.72 -1.17 17.16
CA ARG A 157 5.60 -0.24 17.33
C ARG A 157 6.02 1.22 17.53
N ASP A 158 7.22 1.60 17.09
CA ASP A 158 7.76 2.95 17.22
C ASP A 158 7.83 3.73 15.90
N ALA A 159 7.39 3.12 14.80
CA ALA A 159 7.16 3.83 13.53
C ALA A 159 5.88 3.38 12.82
N LEU A 160 5.39 4.28 11.97
CA LEU A 160 4.25 4.05 11.09
C LEU A 160 4.72 4.05 9.63
N ARG A 161 4.01 3.29 8.79
CA ARG A 161 4.04 3.45 7.33
C ARG A 161 2.65 3.71 6.80
N PHE A 162 2.49 4.82 6.08
CA PHE A 162 1.26 5.15 5.37
C PHE A 162 1.45 4.85 3.90
N THR A 163 0.59 3.99 3.34
CA THR A 163 0.44 3.86 1.89
C THR A 163 -0.64 4.84 1.44
N VAL A 164 -0.31 5.71 0.50
CA VAL A 164 -1.23 6.74 -0.01
C VAL A 164 -1.32 6.69 -1.52
N ARG A 165 -2.48 7.06 -2.05
CA ARG A 165 -2.61 7.47 -3.44
C ARG A 165 -2.34 8.96 -3.52
N GLN A 166 -1.21 9.32 -4.14
CA GLN A 166 -0.79 10.72 -4.29
C GLN A 166 -1.50 11.36 -5.49
N CYS A 167 -2.12 12.53 -5.28
CA CYS A 167 -2.72 13.34 -6.33
C CYS A 167 -1.89 14.61 -6.57
N GLY A 168 -2.00 15.19 -7.77
CA GLY A 168 -1.25 16.38 -8.17
C GLY A 168 0.20 16.07 -8.55
N ALA A 169 1.07 17.08 -8.47
CA ALA A 169 2.47 16.98 -8.94
C ALA A 169 3.33 16.03 -8.09
N GLY A 170 2.97 15.84 -6.80
CA GLY A 170 3.67 14.91 -5.93
C GLY A 170 3.66 15.30 -4.45
N PHE A 171 4.42 14.56 -3.66
CA PHE A 171 4.58 14.83 -2.24
C PHE A 171 5.36 16.12 -1.99
N CYS A 172 6.43 16.35 -2.75
CA CYS A 172 7.38 17.41 -2.47
C CYS A 172 6.85 18.80 -2.84
N HIS A 173 7.27 19.82 -2.09
CA HIS A 173 6.96 21.21 -2.40
C HIS A 173 7.68 21.73 -3.66
N LEU A 174 8.68 20.99 -4.16
CA LEU A 174 9.38 21.27 -5.42
C LEU A 174 8.67 20.64 -6.64
N GLU A 175 7.37 20.37 -6.53
CA GLU A 175 6.54 19.78 -7.60
C GLU A 175 7.10 18.45 -8.16
N ARG A 176 7.68 17.64 -7.28
CA ARG A 176 8.18 16.30 -7.59
C ARG A 176 7.50 15.23 -6.75
N ARG A 177 7.46 14.01 -7.27
CA ARG A 177 6.80 12.84 -6.67
C ARG A 177 7.20 12.62 -5.21
N SER A 178 8.50 12.58 -4.94
CA SER A 178 9.08 12.28 -3.63
C SER A 178 9.96 13.42 -3.12
N CYS A 179 10.13 13.49 -1.80
CA CYS A 179 11.15 14.33 -1.17
C CYS A 179 12.58 13.92 -1.54
N TRP A 180 12.80 12.72 -2.05
CA TRP A 180 14.10 12.26 -2.54
C TRP A 180 14.09 12.11 -4.06
N PRO A 181 15.27 12.17 -4.72
CA PRO A 181 15.39 11.75 -6.10
C PRO A 181 14.92 10.30 -6.25
N SER A 182 14.05 10.02 -7.21
CA SER A 182 13.69 8.66 -7.61
C SER A 182 14.47 8.27 -8.87
N GLY A 183 14.87 7.01 -8.97
CA GLY A 183 15.30 6.42 -10.22
C GLY A 183 14.11 6.18 -11.15
N PHE A 184 14.37 5.69 -12.36
CA PHE A 184 13.34 5.26 -13.30
C PHE A 184 12.85 3.86 -12.97
N ASP A 185 11.52 3.65 -13.04
CA ASP A 185 10.88 2.34 -12.94
C ASP A 185 9.70 2.20 -13.93
N LEU A 186 9.01 1.04 -13.88
CA LEU A 186 7.88 0.76 -14.76
C LEU A 186 6.65 1.62 -14.46
N ASP A 187 6.48 2.07 -13.22
CA ASP A 187 5.39 2.97 -12.87
C ASP A 187 5.64 4.37 -13.44
N ASP A 188 6.89 4.86 -13.39
CA ASP A 188 7.28 6.08 -14.08
C ASP A 188 7.01 6.00 -15.59
N LEU A 189 7.36 4.87 -16.22
CA LEU A 189 7.06 4.65 -17.63
C LEU A 189 5.54 4.68 -17.92
N ALA A 190 4.75 3.93 -17.13
CA ALA A 190 3.30 3.85 -17.29
C ALA A 190 2.63 5.22 -17.13
N ARG A 191 3.11 6.03 -16.18
CA ARG A 191 2.64 7.40 -15.98
C ARG A 191 3.01 8.31 -17.14
N THR A 192 4.25 8.26 -17.63
CA THR A 192 4.64 9.02 -18.84
C THR A 192 3.77 8.68 -20.05
N ILE A 193 3.45 7.39 -20.25
CA ILE A 193 2.55 6.97 -21.33
C ILE A 193 1.13 7.54 -21.10
N SER A 194 0.62 7.48 -19.87
CA SER A 194 -0.69 8.03 -19.50
C SER A 194 -0.77 9.55 -19.70
N GLU A 195 0.29 10.27 -19.33
CA GLU A 195 0.42 11.72 -19.57
C GLU A 195 0.42 12.03 -21.07
N ARG A 196 1.12 11.23 -21.89
CA ARG A 196 1.10 11.36 -23.36
C ARG A 196 -0.25 11.00 -23.97
N ALA A 197 -1.01 10.10 -23.35
CA ALA A 197 -2.38 9.81 -23.78
C ALA A 197 -3.33 10.99 -23.50
N ALA A 198 -3.17 11.64 -22.34
CA ALA A 198 -3.95 12.81 -21.97
C ALA A 198 -3.55 14.09 -22.73
N ARG A 199 -2.24 14.22 -23.04
CA ARG A 199 -1.65 15.36 -23.76
C ARG A 199 -0.74 14.84 -24.86
N PRO A 200 -1.30 14.47 -26.03
CA PRO A 200 -0.53 13.93 -27.14
C PRO A 200 0.50 14.94 -27.64
N GLU A 201 1.75 14.52 -27.72
CA GLU A 201 2.81 15.26 -28.40
C GLU A 201 2.88 14.83 -29.87
N PRO A 202 2.54 15.71 -30.83
CA PRO A 202 2.56 15.39 -32.25
C PRO A 202 3.94 14.88 -32.70
N GLY A 203 3.96 13.76 -33.42
CA GLY A 203 5.19 13.16 -33.94
C GLY A 203 5.87 12.16 -33.00
N SER A 204 5.54 12.14 -31.70
CA SER A 204 6.09 11.14 -30.77
C SER A 204 5.64 9.72 -31.13
N GLY A 205 6.54 8.74 -30.96
CA GLY A 205 6.23 7.32 -31.22
C GLY A 205 5.06 6.82 -30.38
N THR A 206 4.97 7.26 -29.11
CA THR A 206 3.87 6.90 -28.20
C THR A 206 2.53 7.43 -28.71
N ALA A 207 2.45 8.68 -29.18
CA ALA A 207 1.20 9.22 -29.70
C ALA A 207 0.73 8.45 -30.96
N LYS A 208 1.65 8.06 -31.84
CA LYS A 208 1.34 7.22 -33.01
C LYS A 208 0.79 5.86 -32.59
N LEU A 209 1.45 5.17 -31.67
CA LEU A 209 1.03 3.86 -31.16
C LEU A 209 -0.32 3.93 -30.42
N LEU A 210 -0.56 4.99 -29.67
CA LEU A 210 -1.84 5.23 -28.99
C LEU A 210 -2.98 5.49 -29.99
N ALA A 211 -2.70 6.13 -31.12
CA ALA A 211 -3.70 6.46 -32.14
C ALA A 211 -4.00 5.31 -33.11
N ASP A 212 -3.01 4.44 -33.40
CA ASP A 212 -3.12 3.35 -34.38
C ASP A 212 -3.02 1.96 -33.72
N PRO A 213 -4.18 1.28 -33.49
CA PRO A 213 -4.19 -0.07 -32.94
C PRO A 213 -3.51 -1.10 -33.84
N GLY A 214 -3.55 -0.91 -35.16
CA GLY A 214 -2.96 -1.84 -36.12
C GLY A 214 -1.45 -1.82 -36.03
N LEU A 215 -0.88 -0.61 -36.00
CA LEU A 215 0.56 -0.39 -35.78
C LEU A 215 1.02 -0.97 -34.43
N LEU A 216 0.31 -0.65 -33.34
CA LEU A 216 0.65 -1.16 -32.01
C LEU A 216 0.63 -2.69 -31.97
N ALA A 217 -0.39 -3.32 -32.55
CA ALA A 217 -0.49 -4.76 -32.60
C ALA A 217 0.60 -5.40 -33.48
N ALA A 218 1.03 -4.73 -34.56
CA ALA A 218 2.14 -5.19 -35.40
C ALA A 218 3.46 -5.15 -34.63
N LYS A 219 3.80 -4.00 -34.02
CA LYS A 219 5.01 -3.85 -33.19
C LYS A 219 5.03 -4.84 -32.04
N LEU A 220 3.92 -5.03 -31.32
CA LEU A 220 3.84 -6.01 -30.23
C LEU A 220 4.17 -7.45 -30.67
N ARG A 221 3.77 -7.84 -31.90
CA ARG A 221 4.09 -9.17 -32.42
C ARG A 221 5.56 -9.27 -32.81
N GLU A 222 6.09 -8.24 -33.46
CA GLU A 222 7.49 -8.12 -33.85
C GLU A 222 8.41 -8.28 -32.63
N GLU A 223 8.28 -7.43 -31.60
CA GLU A 223 9.19 -7.47 -30.44
C GLU A 223 9.04 -8.75 -29.62
N ALA A 224 7.83 -9.33 -29.56
CA ALA A 224 7.62 -10.62 -28.89
C ALA A 224 8.29 -11.78 -29.64
N GLU A 225 8.34 -11.70 -30.97
CA GLU A 225 9.01 -12.69 -31.82
C GLU A 225 10.54 -12.54 -31.74
N GLU A 226 11.03 -11.30 -31.74
CA GLU A 226 12.45 -10.97 -31.54
C GLU A 226 12.92 -11.43 -30.15
N LEU A 227 12.16 -11.16 -29.09
CA LEU A 227 12.44 -11.68 -27.74
C LEU A 227 12.51 -13.22 -27.70
N GLY A 228 11.62 -13.91 -28.43
CA GLY A 228 11.65 -15.37 -28.50
C GLY A 228 12.87 -15.95 -29.23
N ARG A 229 13.48 -15.16 -30.13
CA ARG A 229 14.68 -15.52 -30.89
C ARG A 229 15.97 -15.10 -30.24
N ALA A 230 15.95 -14.06 -29.41
CA ALA A 230 17.12 -13.55 -28.70
C ALA A 230 17.87 -14.68 -27.99
N ARG A 231 19.20 -14.64 -28.07
CA ARG A 231 20.09 -15.62 -27.44
C ARG A 231 21.07 -14.95 -26.50
N GLU A 232 21.51 -13.76 -26.86
CA GLU A 232 22.44 -13.00 -26.05
C GLU A 232 21.71 -12.19 -24.98
N ARG A 233 22.33 -12.06 -23.80
CA ARG A 233 21.74 -11.31 -22.67
C ARG A 233 21.33 -9.90 -23.07
N ALA A 234 22.15 -9.22 -23.88
CA ALA A 234 21.89 -7.86 -24.30
C ALA A 234 20.61 -7.76 -25.15
N GLU A 235 20.44 -8.66 -26.11
CA GLU A 235 19.24 -8.78 -26.94
C GLU A 235 18.02 -9.08 -26.08
N VAL A 236 18.09 -10.10 -25.21
CA VAL A 236 16.96 -10.47 -24.33
C VAL A 236 16.49 -9.28 -23.49
N VAL A 237 17.43 -8.49 -22.94
CA VAL A 237 17.09 -7.28 -22.16
C VAL A 237 16.46 -6.21 -23.04
N HIS A 238 17.00 -5.97 -24.24
CA HIS A 238 16.49 -4.97 -25.18
C HIS A 238 15.06 -5.30 -25.60
N GLU A 239 14.84 -6.52 -26.12
CA GLU A 239 13.52 -6.94 -26.61
C GLU A 239 12.49 -7.03 -25.48
N THR A 240 12.92 -7.42 -24.27
CA THR A 240 12.03 -7.39 -23.10
C THR A 240 11.59 -5.96 -22.78
N ALA A 241 12.49 -4.98 -22.87
CA ALA A 241 12.16 -3.58 -22.61
C ALA A 241 11.13 -3.06 -23.62
N ASP A 242 11.28 -3.40 -24.90
CA ASP A 242 10.35 -2.98 -25.95
C ASP A 242 8.99 -3.66 -25.82
N VAL A 243 8.95 -4.96 -25.51
CA VAL A 243 7.70 -5.66 -25.20
C VAL A 243 6.99 -5.03 -24.00
N LEU A 244 7.71 -4.73 -22.91
CA LEU A 244 7.13 -4.10 -21.72
C LEU A 244 6.58 -2.70 -22.04
N TYR A 245 7.34 -1.90 -22.79
CA TYR A 245 6.91 -0.58 -23.23
C TYR A 245 5.60 -0.65 -24.05
N LEU A 246 5.59 -1.49 -25.09
CA LEU A 246 4.42 -1.64 -25.97
C LEU A 246 3.22 -2.24 -25.22
N ALA A 247 3.44 -3.16 -24.29
CA ALA A 247 2.38 -3.72 -23.46
C ALA A 247 1.74 -2.64 -22.58
N LEU A 248 2.53 -1.74 -21.99
CA LEU A 248 2.01 -0.60 -21.22
C LEU A 248 1.22 0.37 -22.10
N VAL A 249 1.68 0.65 -23.32
CA VAL A 249 0.92 1.45 -24.30
C VAL A 249 -0.43 0.79 -24.61
N ALA A 250 -0.47 -0.52 -24.80
CA ALA A 250 -1.71 -1.26 -25.03
C ALA A 250 -2.66 -1.23 -23.83
N VAL A 251 -2.14 -1.33 -22.60
CA VAL A 251 -2.92 -1.22 -21.36
C VAL A 251 -3.57 0.17 -21.25
N VAL A 252 -2.79 1.23 -21.43
CA VAL A 252 -3.29 2.62 -21.37
C VAL A 252 -4.32 2.87 -22.48
N ARG A 253 -4.05 2.40 -23.71
CA ARG A 253 -5.02 2.48 -24.82
C ARG A 253 -6.33 1.75 -24.51
N GLY A 254 -6.26 0.62 -23.80
CA GLY A 254 -7.42 -0.14 -23.33
C GLY A 254 -8.16 0.50 -22.14
N GLY A 255 -7.72 1.67 -21.66
CA GLY A 255 -8.28 2.33 -20.48
C GLY A 255 -7.86 1.72 -19.14
N GLY A 256 -6.86 0.83 -19.15
CA GLY A 256 -6.31 0.22 -17.94
C GLY A 256 -5.04 0.93 -17.45
N THR A 257 -4.51 0.43 -16.33
CA THR A 257 -3.31 0.94 -15.66
C THR A 257 -2.32 -0.17 -15.34
N LEU A 258 -1.07 0.19 -15.04
CA LEU A 258 -0.09 -0.78 -14.51
C LEU A 258 -0.59 -1.44 -13.21
N ALA A 259 -1.32 -0.69 -12.36
CA ALA A 259 -1.92 -1.23 -11.14
C ALA A 259 -2.90 -2.38 -11.43
N ASP A 260 -3.71 -2.27 -12.49
CA ASP A 260 -4.63 -3.34 -12.91
C ASP A 260 -3.87 -4.60 -13.34
N VAL A 261 -2.75 -4.43 -14.06
CA VAL A 261 -1.88 -5.54 -14.48
C VAL A 261 -1.26 -6.23 -13.27
N VAL A 262 -0.73 -5.46 -12.30
CA VAL A 262 -0.14 -6.00 -11.07
C VAL A 262 -1.20 -6.72 -10.23
N ALA A 263 -2.42 -6.19 -10.14
CA ALA A 263 -3.53 -6.84 -9.46
C ALA A 263 -3.88 -8.20 -10.10
N GLU A 264 -3.94 -8.26 -11.43
CA GLU A 264 -4.19 -9.50 -12.17
C GLU A 264 -3.07 -10.53 -11.99
N LEU A 265 -1.80 -10.11 -12.01
CA LEU A 265 -0.66 -10.98 -11.72
C LEU A 265 -0.69 -11.51 -10.28
N SER A 266 -1.04 -10.66 -9.32
CA SER A 266 -1.19 -11.01 -7.91
C SER A 266 -2.30 -12.04 -7.70
N ARG A 267 -3.44 -11.86 -8.39
CA ARG A 267 -4.54 -12.82 -8.38
C ARG A 267 -4.12 -14.18 -8.92
N ARG A 268 -3.34 -14.22 -10.01
CA ARG A 268 -2.82 -15.47 -10.61
C ARG A 268 -1.83 -16.20 -9.71
N ARG A 269 -0.99 -15.48 -8.96
CA ARG A 269 -0.07 -16.07 -7.98
C ARG A 269 -0.82 -16.87 -6.92
N GLY A 270 -2.01 -16.41 -6.51
CA GLY A 270 -2.86 -17.10 -5.53
C GLY A 270 -3.69 -18.26 -6.10
N ALA A 271 -3.72 -18.46 -7.42
CA ALA A 271 -4.53 -19.51 -8.03
C ALA A 271 -3.90 -20.90 -7.86
N VAL A 272 -4.70 -21.85 -7.39
CA VAL A 272 -4.29 -23.27 -7.20
C VAL A 272 -4.16 -24.00 -8.55
N THR A 273 -5.00 -23.63 -9.52
CA THR A 273 -4.96 -24.16 -10.89
C THR A 273 -4.17 -23.24 -11.81
N ARG A 274 -3.11 -23.78 -12.44
CA ARG A 274 -2.29 -23.05 -13.41
C ARG A 274 -2.77 -23.33 -14.83
N ARG A 275 -2.72 -22.32 -15.70
CA ARG A 275 -2.99 -22.51 -17.13
C ARG A 275 -1.91 -23.43 -17.71
N PRO A 276 -2.27 -24.46 -18.51
CA PRO A 276 -1.28 -25.28 -19.19
C PRO A 276 -0.44 -24.39 -20.14
N MET A 277 0.88 -24.44 -20.00
CA MET A 277 1.82 -23.72 -20.86
C MET A 277 2.06 -24.50 -22.17
N VAL A 278 0.98 -24.77 -22.90
CA VAL A 278 1.03 -25.44 -24.20
C VAL A 278 0.72 -24.42 -25.28
N ALA A 279 1.58 -24.35 -26.31
CA ALA A 279 1.35 -23.48 -27.46
C ALA A 279 0.03 -23.87 -28.14
N LYS A 280 -0.80 -22.88 -28.48
CA LYS A 280 -1.97 -23.14 -29.33
C LYS A 280 -1.46 -23.45 -30.74
N SER A 281 -1.90 -24.57 -31.32
CA SER A 281 -1.61 -24.90 -32.72
C SER A 281 -2.12 -23.79 -33.64
N GLU A 282 -1.32 -23.40 -34.64
CA GLU A 282 -1.63 -22.32 -35.61
C GLU A 282 -2.98 -22.51 -36.33
N THR A 283 -3.53 -23.72 -36.33
CA THR A 283 -4.82 -24.08 -36.94
C THR A 283 -6.07 -23.65 -36.16
N ALA A 284 -5.91 -22.97 -35.02
CA ALA A 284 -7.04 -22.49 -34.20
C ALA A 284 -7.01 -20.95 -34.05
N ARG A 285 -7.21 -20.25 -35.17
CA ARG A 285 -7.65 -18.85 -35.20
C ARG A 285 -8.75 -18.68 -36.23
#